data_AF-A0A2H9QU34-F1
#
_entry.id   AF-A0A2H9QU34-F1
#
_cell.length_a   1.000
_cell.length_b   1.000
_cell.length_c   1.000
_cell.angle_alpha   90.00
_cell.angle_beta   90.00
_cell.angle_gamma   90.00
#
_symmetry.space_group_name_H-M   'P 1'
#
loop_
_entity.id
_entity.type
_entity.pdbx_description
1 polymer ?
#
loop_
_entity_poly.entity_id
_entity_poly.type
_entity_poly.pdbx_seq_one_letter_code
_entity_poly.pdbx_strand_id
1 'polypeptide(L)'
;ATYENCTHCIYKYIENNTRITAMLHEVIVKPSSLVITITPIPEVKAGEVFIVTGTINYNIKTISIENVTATITVNVKPYSVDVNPDGTYSKEITAPNKGGTYPVKITVVDYAYNLSAEETAQLIVKGKPAPPPDYTPLIVGTVIAVVIIIIIGVIFFKKREKIKPYLLILKAKIKKEEFIECGECGKKIPGTFKKCPYCGAEFEEELVKCSECSAFIPASADKCPKCGAMFEE
;
A
#
# COMPACT_ATOMS: atom_id res chain seq x y z
N ALA A 1 -8.22 -56.85 -74.54
CA ALA A 1 -7.65 -56.48 -73.23
C ALA A 1 -8.62 -56.96 -72.17
N THR A 2 -8.24 -57.99 -71.43
CA THR A 2 -8.97 -58.56 -70.30
C THR A 2 -8.86 -57.59 -69.13
N TYR A 3 -9.93 -56.87 -68.82
CA TYR A 3 -10.02 -56.05 -67.62
C TYR A 3 -10.65 -56.91 -66.52
N GLU A 4 -9.81 -57.68 -65.84
CA GLU A 4 -10.18 -58.35 -64.60
C GLU A 4 -10.30 -57.27 -63.51
N ASN A 5 -11.42 -57.33 -62.77
CA ASN A 5 -11.81 -56.49 -61.62
C ASN A 5 -12.50 -55.15 -61.94
N CYS A 6 -13.77 -55.20 -62.38
CA CYS A 6 -14.69 -54.06 -62.27
C CYS A 6 -15.70 -54.33 -61.14
N THR A 7 -15.62 -53.55 -60.06
CA THR A 7 -16.49 -53.74 -58.87
C THR A 7 -17.90 -53.17 -59.07
N HIS A 8 -18.09 -52.16 -59.93
CA HIS A 8 -19.39 -51.60 -60.29
C HIS A 8 -19.42 -51.07 -61.73
N CYS A 9 -19.79 -51.93 -62.69
CA CYS A 9 -19.98 -51.55 -64.10
C CYS A 9 -21.48 -51.40 -64.40
N ILE A 10 -21.92 -50.22 -64.89
CA ILE A 10 -23.31 -49.98 -65.33
C ILE A 10 -23.37 -50.12 -66.86
N TYR A 11 -24.26 -50.98 -67.36
CA TYR A 11 -24.49 -51.16 -68.80
C TYR A 11 -25.73 -50.36 -69.24
N LYS A 12 -25.61 -49.60 -70.32
CA LYS A 12 -26.76 -49.02 -71.02
C LYS A 12 -26.73 -49.45 -72.49
N TYR A 13 -27.74 -50.19 -72.92
CA TYR A 13 -27.96 -50.51 -74.33
C TYR A 13 -28.65 -49.33 -75.00
N ILE A 14 -28.11 -48.86 -76.13
CA ILE A 14 -28.78 -47.93 -77.02
C ILE A 14 -29.04 -48.70 -78.32
N GLU A 15 -30.25 -48.57 -78.88
CA GLU A 15 -30.62 -49.17 -80.17
C GLU A 15 -29.53 -48.86 -81.22
N ASN A 16 -29.06 -49.89 -81.93
CA ASN A 16 -27.92 -49.94 -82.88
C ASN A 16 -26.63 -50.66 -82.42
N ASN A 17 -26.71 -51.57 -81.46
CA ASN A 17 -25.66 -52.56 -81.18
C ASN A 17 -24.29 -52.01 -80.69
N THR A 18 -24.22 -50.71 -80.34
CA THR A 18 -23.03 -50.08 -79.75
C THR A 18 -23.03 -50.27 -78.23
N ARG A 19 -22.07 -51.02 -77.70
CA ARG A 19 -21.85 -51.15 -76.24
C ARG A 19 -20.97 -50.01 -75.73
N ILE A 20 -21.54 -49.11 -74.93
CA ILE A 20 -20.76 -48.12 -74.17
C ILE A 20 -20.44 -48.74 -72.80
N THR A 21 -19.14 -48.88 -72.51
CA THR A 21 -18.66 -49.28 -71.18
C THR A 21 -18.22 -48.03 -70.45
N ALA A 22 -18.92 -47.65 -69.38
CA ALA A 22 -18.49 -46.58 -68.48
C ALA A 22 -17.79 -47.22 -67.27
N MET A 23 -16.50 -46.97 -67.12
CA MET A 23 -15.72 -47.38 -65.95
C MET A 23 -15.84 -46.28 -64.90
N LEU A 24 -16.58 -46.52 -63.83
CA LEU A 24 -16.57 -45.63 -62.66
C LEU A 24 -15.35 -45.99 -61.81
N HIS A 25 -14.41 -45.05 -61.68
CA HIS A 25 -13.37 -45.14 -60.66
C HIS A 25 -13.87 -44.41 -59.42
N GLU A 26 -13.99 -45.10 -58.29
CA GLU A 26 -14.20 -44.45 -57.01
C GLU A 26 -12.93 -43.71 -56.62
N VAL A 27 -12.99 -42.38 -56.64
CA VAL A 27 -11.89 -41.52 -56.16
C VAL A 27 -12.15 -41.23 -54.68
N ILE A 28 -11.36 -41.84 -53.80
CA ILE A 28 -11.39 -41.54 -52.38
C ILE A 28 -10.74 -40.17 -52.17
N VAL A 29 -11.57 -39.14 -51.97
CA VAL A 29 -11.08 -37.79 -51.67
C VAL A 29 -10.71 -37.72 -50.19
N LYS A 30 -9.42 -37.56 -49.89
CA LYS A 30 -8.92 -37.37 -48.52
C LYS A 30 -9.08 -35.92 -48.09
N PRO A 31 -9.37 -35.64 -46.80
CA PRO A 31 -9.37 -34.28 -46.31
C PRO A 31 -7.96 -33.67 -46.37
N SER A 32 -7.88 -32.37 -46.58
CA SER A 32 -6.61 -31.64 -46.73
C SER A 32 -6.40 -30.56 -45.67
N SER A 33 -7.42 -30.24 -44.88
CA SER A 33 -7.28 -29.32 -43.75
C SER A 33 -8.31 -29.59 -42.65
N LEU A 34 -7.98 -29.10 -41.46
CA LEU A 34 -8.85 -29.00 -40.30
C LEU A 34 -9.26 -27.55 -40.09
N VAL A 35 -10.54 -27.33 -39.78
CA VAL A 35 -11.10 -26.03 -39.42
C VAL A 35 -11.57 -26.13 -37.99
N ILE A 36 -11.04 -25.25 -37.15
CA ILE A 36 -11.43 -25.16 -35.75
C ILE A 36 -12.27 -23.91 -35.57
N THR A 37 -13.26 -23.99 -34.70
CA THR A 37 -14.09 -22.86 -34.28
C THR A 37 -14.17 -22.86 -32.78
N ILE A 38 -14.01 -21.70 -32.17
CA ILE A 38 -14.21 -21.50 -30.74
C ILE A 38 -15.47 -20.65 -30.58
N THR A 39 -16.44 -21.14 -29.81
CA THR A 39 -17.61 -20.35 -29.43
C THR A 39 -17.15 -19.13 -28.64
N PRO A 40 -17.67 -17.90 -28.91
CA PRO A 40 -17.30 -16.71 -28.18
C PRO A 40 -17.41 -16.90 -26.66
N ILE A 41 -16.30 -16.65 -25.96
CA ILE A 41 -16.21 -16.89 -24.52
C ILE A 41 -16.72 -15.63 -23.79
N PRO A 42 -17.72 -15.74 -22.90
CA PRO A 42 -18.19 -14.60 -22.13
C PRO A 42 -17.12 -14.10 -21.15
N GLU A 43 -17.29 -12.88 -20.65
CA GLU A 43 -16.45 -12.37 -19.56
C GLU A 43 -16.71 -13.16 -18.26
N VAL A 44 -15.64 -13.52 -17.55
CA VAL A 44 -15.71 -14.36 -16.34
C VAL A 44 -15.03 -13.69 -15.14
N LYS A 45 -15.38 -14.05 -13.92
CA LYS A 45 -14.68 -13.57 -12.72
C LYS A 45 -13.42 -14.39 -12.44
N ALA A 46 -12.45 -13.77 -11.79
CA ALA A 46 -11.23 -14.47 -11.35
C ALA A 46 -11.56 -15.70 -10.48
N GLY A 47 -11.06 -16.87 -10.90
CA GLY A 47 -11.30 -18.16 -10.23
C GLY A 47 -12.65 -18.83 -10.53
N GLU A 48 -13.50 -18.23 -11.37
CA GLU A 48 -14.77 -18.82 -11.79
C GLU A 48 -14.54 -19.97 -12.79
N VAL A 49 -15.39 -21.00 -12.75
CA VAL A 49 -15.37 -22.07 -13.76
C VAL A 49 -16.15 -21.61 -14.99
N PHE A 50 -15.57 -21.78 -16.16
CA PHE A 50 -16.19 -21.47 -17.44
C PHE A 50 -15.98 -22.62 -18.43
N ILE A 51 -16.81 -22.65 -19.48
CA ILE A 51 -16.78 -23.72 -20.47
C ILE A 51 -16.25 -23.17 -21.79
N VAL A 52 -15.24 -23.82 -22.34
CA VAL A 52 -14.78 -23.59 -23.71
C VAL A 52 -15.43 -24.64 -24.60
N THR A 53 -16.19 -24.18 -25.60
CA THR A 53 -16.87 -25.05 -26.57
C THR A 53 -16.55 -24.62 -27.99
N GLY A 54 -16.82 -25.50 -28.95
CA GLY A 54 -16.62 -25.22 -30.35
C GLY A 54 -16.79 -26.45 -31.22
N THR A 55 -16.36 -26.32 -32.48
CA THR A 55 -16.36 -27.43 -33.43
C THR A 55 -15.02 -27.57 -34.14
N ILE A 56 -14.67 -28.80 -34.48
CA ILE A 56 -13.54 -29.19 -35.32
C ILE A 56 -14.15 -29.90 -36.52
N ASN A 57 -13.79 -29.50 -37.73
CA ASN A 57 -14.30 -30.13 -38.95
C ASN A 57 -13.18 -30.29 -39.96
N TYR A 58 -13.21 -31.35 -40.76
CA TYR A 58 -12.42 -31.37 -41.98
C TYR A 58 -12.99 -30.36 -42.98
N ASN A 59 -12.19 -29.99 -43.99
CA ASN A 59 -12.70 -29.26 -45.16
C ASN A 59 -13.75 -30.05 -45.97
N ILE A 60 -13.88 -31.36 -45.72
CA ILE A 60 -14.90 -32.24 -46.29
C ILE A 60 -15.91 -32.60 -45.19
N LYS A 61 -17.09 -31.99 -45.23
CA LYS A 61 -18.11 -32.07 -44.15
C LYS A 61 -18.75 -33.45 -43.96
N THR A 62 -18.56 -34.39 -44.89
CA THR A 62 -19.15 -35.73 -44.84
C THR A 62 -18.30 -36.73 -44.05
N ILE A 63 -17.14 -36.31 -43.55
CA ILE A 63 -16.21 -37.15 -42.79
C ILE A 63 -16.31 -36.77 -41.31
N SER A 64 -16.63 -37.73 -40.47
CA SER A 64 -16.64 -37.57 -39.01
C SER A 64 -15.24 -37.39 -38.44
N ILE A 65 -15.14 -36.67 -37.32
CA ILE A 65 -13.86 -36.46 -36.63
C ILE A 65 -13.59 -37.65 -35.72
N GLU A 66 -12.55 -38.42 -36.02
CA GLU A 66 -12.13 -39.55 -35.21
C GLU A 66 -10.60 -39.54 -35.03
N ASN A 67 -10.11 -40.10 -33.92
CA ASN A 67 -8.67 -40.26 -33.65
C ASN A 67 -7.85 -38.95 -33.63
N VAL A 68 -8.48 -37.84 -33.28
CA VAL A 68 -7.79 -36.56 -33.08
C VAL A 68 -7.40 -36.38 -31.62
N THR A 69 -6.28 -35.71 -31.39
CA THR A 69 -5.91 -35.20 -30.06
C THR A 69 -6.07 -33.70 -30.04
N ALA A 70 -6.95 -33.20 -29.18
CA ALA A 70 -7.18 -31.78 -28.96
C ALA A 70 -6.67 -31.32 -27.59
N THR A 71 -5.96 -30.20 -27.57
CA THR A 71 -5.45 -29.58 -26.35
C THR A 71 -5.83 -28.10 -26.33
N ILE A 72 -6.50 -27.66 -25.28
CA ILE A 72 -6.74 -26.24 -25.00
C ILE A 72 -5.68 -25.75 -24.03
N THR A 73 -5.11 -24.57 -24.27
CA THR A 73 -4.15 -23.91 -23.39
C THR A 73 -4.71 -22.57 -22.93
N VAL A 74 -4.82 -22.41 -21.61
CA VAL A 74 -5.23 -21.15 -20.97
C VAL A 74 -4.18 -20.78 -19.94
N ASN A 75 -3.62 -19.57 -20.03
CA ASN A 75 -2.55 -19.11 -19.12
C ASN A 75 -1.39 -20.12 -19.01
N VAL A 76 -0.91 -20.62 -20.16
CA VAL A 76 0.16 -21.64 -20.30
C VAL A 76 -0.22 -23.04 -19.77
N LYS A 77 -1.37 -23.20 -19.11
CA LYS A 77 -1.81 -24.50 -18.59
C LYS A 77 -2.55 -25.28 -19.69
N PRO A 78 -2.10 -26.50 -20.04
CA PRO A 78 -2.77 -27.34 -21.02
C PRO A 78 -3.91 -28.15 -20.41
N TYR A 79 -4.95 -28.38 -21.20
CA TYR A 79 -6.13 -29.17 -20.90
C TYR A 79 -6.42 -30.09 -22.08
N SER A 80 -6.37 -31.41 -21.85
CA SER A 80 -6.80 -32.38 -22.85
C SER A 80 -8.32 -32.32 -23.03
N VAL A 81 -8.76 -32.37 -24.29
CA VAL A 81 -10.17 -32.21 -24.67
C VAL A 81 -10.62 -33.43 -25.45
N ASP A 82 -11.74 -34.00 -25.01
CA ASP A 82 -12.43 -35.04 -25.74
C ASP A 82 -13.25 -34.41 -26.87
N VAL A 83 -13.12 -34.95 -28.08
CA VAL A 83 -13.82 -34.48 -29.27
C VAL A 83 -14.82 -35.54 -29.68
N ASN A 84 -16.07 -35.14 -29.81
CA ASN A 84 -17.14 -36.03 -30.23
C ASN A 84 -17.01 -36.36 -31.73
N PRO A 85 -17.55 -37.51 -32.19
CA PRO A 85 -17.52 -37.88 -33.60
C PRO A 85 -18.17 -36.87 -34.56
N ASP A 86 -19.10 -36.05 -34.05
CA ASP A 86 -19.75 -34.96 -34.77
C ASP A 86 -18.89 -33.69 -34.88
N GLY A 87 -17.66 -33.73 -34.34
CA GLY A 87 -16.71 -32.63 -34.33
C GLY A 87 -16.91 -31.63 -33.19
N THR A 88 -17.93 -31.80 -32.34
CA THR A 88 -18.16 -30.91 -31.19
C THR A 88 -17.20 -31.21 -30.05
N TYR A 89 -16.82 -30.18 -29.29
CA TYR A 89 -16.03 -30.35 -28.08
C TYR A 89 -16.49 -29.40 -26.97
N SER A 90 -16.24 -29.79 -25.73
CA SER A 90 -16.54 -29.00 -24.54
C SER A 90 -15.54 -29.28 -23.43
N LYS A 91 -15.04 -28.23 -22.78
CA LYS A 91 -14.14 -28.37 -21.63
C LYS A 91 -14.40 -27.32 -20.56
N GLU A 92 -14.59 -27.78 -19.33
CA GLU A 92 -14.63 -26.91 -18.15
C GLU A 92 -13.21 -26.51 -17.71
N ILE A 93 -13.01 -25.22 -17.49
CA ILE A 93 -11.72 -24.62 -17.14
C ILE A 93 -11.94 -23.60 -16.01
N THR A 94 -11.05 -23.59 -15.02
CA THR A 94 -11.02 -22.54 -13.99
C THR A 94 -10.28 -21.30 -14.50
N ALA A 95 -10.94 -20.15 -14.45
CA ALA A 95 -10.36 -18.87 -14.84
C ALA A 95 -9.14 -18.50 -13.98
N PRO A 96 -8.12 -17.84 -14.55
CA PRO A 96 -6.99 -17.31 -13.79
C PRO A 96 -7.42 -16.44 -12.59
N ASN A 97 -6.66 -16.50 -11.50
CA ASN A 97 -6.97 -15.77 -10.26
C ASN A 97 -6.72 -14.25 -10.35
N LYS A 98 -6.10 -13.78 -11.43
CA LYS A 98 -5.82 -12.36 -11.67
C LYS A 98 -6.70 -11.86 -12.81
N GLY A 99 -7.24 -10.65 -12.68
CA GLY A 99 -7.94 -10.00 -13.78
C GLY A 99 -7.01 -9.70 -14.95
N GLY A 100 -7.54 -9.70 -16.16
CA GLY A 100 -6.79 -9.43 -17.38
C GLY A 100 -7.37 -10.16 -18.60
N THR A 101 -6.72 -9.99 -19.75
CA THR A 101 -7.05 -10.68 -21.00
C THR A 101 -6.08 -11.83 -21.22
N TYR A 102 -6.60 -13.03 -21.44
CA TYR A 102 -5.83 -14.25 -21.61
C TYR A 102 -6.12 -14.89 -22.98
N PRO A 103 -5.08 -15.34 -23.71
CA PRO A 103 -5.30 -16.14 -24.91
C PRO A 103 -5.79 -17.53 -24.53
N VAL A 104 -6.82 -18.00 -25.23
CA VAL A 104 -7.32 -19.38 -25.20
C VAL A 104 -6.96 -20.01 -26.52
N LYS A 105 -5.88 -20.79 -26.55
CA LYS A 105 -5.40 -21.46 -27.75
C LYS A 105 -5.85 -22.92 -27.76
N ILE A 106 -6.45 -23.37 -28.84
CA ILE A 106 -6.71 -24.79 -29.10
C ILE A 106 -5.75 -25.27 -30.18
N THR A 107 -5.17 -26.45 -29.97
CA THR A 107 -4.32 -27.15 -30.94
C THR A 107 -4.89 -28.54 -31.14
N VAL A 108 -5.04 -28.94 -32.40
CA VAL A 108 -5.58 -30.24 -32.80
C VAL A 108 -4.57 -30.92 -33.71
N VAL A 109 -4.29 -32.19 -33.42
CA VAL A 109 -3.47 -33.07 -34.25
C VAL A 109 -4.30 -34.28 -34.63
N ASP A 110 -4.36 -34.56 -35.92
CA ASP A 110 -5.01 -35.71 -36.50
C ASP A 110 -3.96 -36.65 -37.12
N TYR A 111 -3.87 -37.85 -36.57
CA TYR A 111 -2.92 -38.86 -37.00
C TYR A 111 -3.40 -39.66 -38.22
N ALA A 112 -4.71 -39.68 -38.52
CA ALA A 112 -5.26 -40.44 -39.63
C ALA A 112 -4.87 -39.81 -40.98
N TYR A 113 -4.92 -38.48 -41.06
CA TYR A 113 -4.59 -37.73 -42.28
C TYR A 113 -3.33 -36.87 -42.16
N ASN A 114 -2.60 -36.95 -41.04
CA ASN A 114 -1.42 -36.13 -40.73
C ASN A 114 -1.71 -34.63 -40.84
N LEU A 115 -2.84 -34.19 -40.30
CA LEU A 115 -3.27 -32.80 -40.29
C LEU A 115 -3.08 -32.20 -38.90
N SER A 116 -2.81 -30.91 -38.86
CA SER A 116 -2.78 -30.15 -37.61
C SER A 116 -3.36 -28.76 -37.83
N ALA A 117 -4.08 -28.25 -36.85
CA ALA A 117 -4.60 -26.90 -36.86
C ALA A 117 -4.53 -26.28 -35.46
N GLU A 118 -4.52 -24.96 -35.42
CA GLU A 118 -4.63 -24.20 -34.18
C GLU A 118 -5.54 -22.99 -34.37
N GLU A 119 -6.22 -22.59 -33.30
CA GLU A 119 -7.12 -21.44 -33.27
C GLU A 119 -6.98 -20.73 -31.92
N THR A 120 -7.18 -19.41 -31.88
CA THR A 120 -7.03 -18.64 -30.64
C THR A 120 -8.20 -17.69 -30.41
N ALA A 121 -8.80 -17.77 -29.23
CA ALA A 121 -9.80 -16.82 -28.75
C ALA A 121 -9.25 -15.98 -27.57
N GLN A 122 -9.96 -14.91 -27.21
CA GLN A 122 -9.63 -14.10 -26.04
C GLN A 122 -10.61 -14.40 -24.90
N LEU A 123 -10.07 -14.60 -23.70
CA LEU A 123 -10.82 -14.66 -22.44
C LEU A 123 -10.57 -13.38 -21.66
N ILE A 124 -11.65 -12.68 -21.29
CA ILE A 124 -11.57 -11.50 -20.42
C ILE A 124 -11.96 -11.91 -19.00
N VAL A 125 -11.01 -11.80 -18.07
CA VAL A 125 -11.21 -12.12 -16.65
C VAL A 125 -11.35 -10.83 -15.86
N LYS A 126 -12.49 -10.64 -15.21
CA LYS A 126 -12.71 -9.55 -14.25
C LYS A 126 -11.90 -9.84 -12.99
N GLY A 127 -11.00 -8.92 -12.66
CA GLY A 127 -10.27 -8.96 -11.39
C GLY A 127 -11.23 -8.92 -10.21
N LYS A 128 -10.81 -9.47 -9.07
CA LYS A 128 -11.53 -9.21 -7.83
C LYS A 128 -11.56 -7.68 -7.63
N PRO A 129 -12.71 -7.08 -7.29
CA PRO A 129 -12.72 -5.66 -6.94
C PRO A 129 -11.63 -5.44 -5.89
N ALA A 130 -10.81 -4.41 -6.09
CA ALA A 130 -9.75 -4.10 -5.14
C ALA A 130 -10.37 -4.04 -3.74
N PRO A 131 -9.79 -4.71 -2.73
CA PRO A 131 -10.30 -4.61 -1.38
C PRO A 131 -10.39 -3.11 -1.03
N PRO A 132 -11.45 -2.68 -0.34
CA PRO A 132 -11.53 -1.29 0.09
C PRO A 132 -10.25 -0.93 0.86
N PRO A 133 -9.73 0.31 0.72
CA PRO A 133 -8.52 0.73 1.40
C PRO A 133 -8.62 0.42 2.89
N ASP A 134 -7.62 -0.27 3.41
CA ASP A 134 -7.56 -0.62 4.83
C ASP A 134 -7.12 0.61 5.63
N TYR A 135 -8.09 1.26 6.29
CA TYR A 135 -7.86 2.41 7.16
C TYR A 135 -7.52 2.02 8.60
N THR A 136 -7.48 0.72 8.95
CA THR A 136 -7.15 0.27 10.31
C THR A 136 -5.81 0.82 10.85
N PRO A 137 -4.69 0.85 10.10
CA PRO A 137 -3.45 1.44 10.62
C PRO A 137 -3.55 2.94 10.88
N LEU A 138 -4.33 3.67 10.06
CA LEU A 138 -4.56 5.10 10.25
C LEU A 138 -5.39 5.37 11.52
N ILE A 139 -6.43 4.56 11.75
CA ILE A 139 -7.28 4.64 12.95
C ILE A 139 -6.46 4.27 14.20
N VAL A 140 -5.69 3.18 14.16
CA VAL A 140 -4.83 2.79 15.29
C VAL A 140 -3.78 3.86 15.58
N GLY A 141 -3.16 4.44 14.54
CA GLY A 141 -2.19 5.51 14.68
C GLY A 141 -2.77 6.77 15.34
N THR A 142 -3.97 7.19 14.94
CA THR A 142 -4.63 8.37 15.55
C THR A 142 -5.03 8.12 17.00
N VAL A 143 -5.53 6.92 17.34
CA VAL A 143 -5.85 6.56 18.73
C VAL A 143 -4.60 6.57 19.60
N ILE A 144 -3.48 5.99 19.15
CA ILE A 144 -2.22 6.00 19.90
C ILE A 144 -1.71 7.43 20.12
N ALA A 145 -1.76 8.28 19.09
CA ALA A 145 -1.32 9.68 19.20
C ALA A 145 -2.17 10.47 20.23
N VAL A 146 -3.49 10.28 20.23
CA VAL A 146 -4.40 10.93 21.20
C VAL A 146 -4.08 10.45 22.63
N VAL A 147 -3.84 9.16 22.84
CA VAL A 147 -3.47 8.60 24.15
C VAL A 147 -2.15 9.19 24.64
N ILE A 148 -1.14 9.32 23.76
CA ILE A 148 0.14 9.94 24.09
C ILE A 148 -0.04 11.41 24.48
N ILE A 149 -0.84 12.18 23.73
CA ILE A 149 -1.13 13.58 24.05
C ILE A 149 -1.80 13.72 25.42
N ILE A 150 -2.77 12.85 25.73
CA ILE A 150 -3.44 12.83 27.04
C ILE A 150 -2.44 12.51 28.16
N ILE A 151 -1.59 11.50 27.98
CA ILE A 151 -0.56 11.13 28.97
C ILE A 151 0.43 12.27 29.20
N ILE A 152 0.95 12.88 28.13
CA ILE A 152 1.84 14.04 28.20
C ILE A 152 1.14 15.20 28.91
N GLY A 153 -0.12 15.47 28.56
CA GLY A 153 -0.96 16.48 29.21
C GLY A 153 -1.06 16.27 30.71
N VAL A 154 -1.34 15.04 31.16
CA VAL A 154 -1.41 14.67 32.59
C VAL A 154 -0.06 14.85 33.29
N ILE A 155 1.06 14.45 32.67
CA ILE A 155 2.40 14.61 33.22
C ILE A 155 2.76 16.10 33.37
N PHE A 156 2.51 16.91 32.34
CA PHE A 156 2.72 18.36 32.39
C PHE A 156 1.82 19.03 33.43
N PHE A 157 0.56 18.60 33.56
CA PHE A 157 -0.36 19.11 34.56
C PHE A 157 0.14 18.85 35.98
N LYS A 158 0.57 17.62 36.28
CA LYS A 158 1.21 17.27 37.57
C LYS A 158 2.50 18.05 37.83
N LYS A 159 3.30 18.32 36.80
CA LYS A 159 4.54 19.11 36.92
C LYS A 159 4.24 20.59 37.21
N ARG A 160 3.16 21.14 36.65
CA ARG A 160 2.74 22.55 36.85
C ARG A 160 2.29 22.83 38.29
N GLU A 161 1.65 21.87 38.96
CA GLU A 161 1.26 22.02 40.37
C GLU A 161 2.47 22.18 41.31
N LYS A 162 3.53 21.40 41.10
CA LYS A 162 4.75 21.47 41.93
C LYS A 162 5.59 22.73 41.69
N ILE A 163 5.49 23.35 40.51
CA ILE A 163 6.23 24.57 40.16
C ILE A 163 5.64 25.84 40.82
N LYS A 164 4.32 25.90 41.05
CA LYS A 164 3.66 27.06 41.66
C LYS A 164 4.24 27.50 43.01
N PRO A 165 4.41 26.61 44.02
CA PRO A 165 4.98 27.01 45.31
C PRO A 165 6.45 27.45 45.18
N TYR A 166 7.23 26.80 44.31
CA TYR A 166 8.64 27.16 44.09
C TYR A 166 8.79 28.57 43.50
N LEU A 167 7.94 28.94 42.54
CA LEU A 167 7.94 30.27 41.92
C LEU A 167 7.54 31.37 42.91
N LEU A 168 6.60 31.08 43.84
CA LEU A 168 6.19 32.02 44.89
C LEU A 168 7.32 32.29 45.89
N ILE A 169 8.06 31.26 46.31
CA ILE A 169 9.22 31.39 47.21
C ILE A 169 10.33 32.22 46.55
N LEU A 170 10.59 32.01 45.26
CA LEU A 170 11.59 32.78 44.50
C LEU A 170 11.23 34.27 44.40
N LYS A 171 9.95 34.59 44.16
CA LYS A 171 9.48 35.99 44.13
C LYS A 171 9.57 36.68 45.50
N ALA A 172 9.40 35.94 46.60
CA ALA A 172 9.51 36.50 47.94
C ALA A 172 10.95 36.91 48.29
N LYS A 173 11.96 36.16 47.82
CA LYS A 173 13.39 36.43 48.13
C LYS A 173 13.94 37.71 47.50
N ILE A 174 13.38 38.18 46.39
CA ILE A 174 13.90 39.34 45.63
C ILE A 174 13.45 40.69 46.24
N LYS A 175 12.45 40.70 47.14
CA LYS A 175 11.80 41.93 47.60
C LYS A 175 12.48 42.64 48.79
N LYS A 176 13.70 42.24 49.20
CA LYS A 176 14.34 42.76 50.42
C LYS A 176 15.76 43.29 50.16
N GLU A 177 15.91 44.20 49.19
CA GLU A 177 17.09 45.03 49.06
C GLU A 177 16.63 46.50 49.16
N GLU A 178 17.06 47.18 50.22
CA GLU A 178 16.74 48.57 50.48
C GLU A 178 17.82 49.45 49.82
N PHE A 179 17.38 50.31 48.90
CA PHE A 179 18.27 51.14 48.09
C PHE A 179 18.29 52.57 48.64
N ILE A 180 19.48 53.10 48.88
CA ILE A 180 19.74 54.48 49.30
C ILE A 180 20.22 55.33 48.11
N GLU A 181 19.90 56.62 48.10
CA GLU A 181 20.40 57.56 47.08
C GLU A 181 21.71 58.21 47.54
N CYS A 182 22.73 58.18 46.68
CA CYS A 182 24.01 58.81 46.97
C CYS A 182 23.88 60.35 46.95
N GLY A 183 24.18 61.03 48.06
CA GLY A 183 24.10 62.48 48.18
C GLY A 183 24.97 63.27 47.20
N GLU A 184 26.10 62.69 46.75
CA GLU A 184 27.05 63.36 45.84
C GLU A 184 26.67 63.23 44.35
N CYS A 185 26.10 62.10 43.93
CA CYS A 185 25.84 61.83 42.51
C CYS A 185 24.39 61.44 42.17
N GLY A 186 23.50 61.34 43.17
CA GLY A 186 22.07 61.07 43.03
C GLY A 186 21.71 59.64 42.59
N LYS A 187 22.68 58.73 42.47
CA LYS A 187 22.42 57.35 42.04
C LYS A 187 21.92 56.48 43.18
N LYS A 188 20.88 55.67 42.90
CA LYS A 188 20.37 54.63 43.80
C LYS A 188 21.33 53.45 43.87
N ILE A 189 21.77 53.12 45.07
CA ILE A 189 22.65 51.98 45.34
C ILE A 189 22.12 51.19 46.53
N PRO A 190 22.47 49.90 46.69
CA PRO A 190 22.11 49.17 47.90
C PRO A 190 22.76 49.81 49.13
N GLY A 191 22.03 49.90 50.25
CA GLY A 191 22.52 50.52 51.50
C GLY A 191 23.70 49.82 52.18
N THR A 192 24.20 48.72 51.62
CA THR A 192 25.28 47.90 52.18
C THR A 192 26.68 48.32 51.71
N PHE A 193 26.80 49.27 50.78
CA PHE A 193 28.08 49.71 50.22
C PHE A 193 28.71 50.85 51.03
N LYS A 194 29.94 50.68 51.52
CA LYS A 194 30.71 51.72 52.25
C LYS A 194 31.21 52.87 51.37
N LYS A 195 31.25 52.67 50.05
CA LYS A 195 31.61 53.68 49.05
C LYS A 195 30.68 53.59 47.87
N CYS A 196 30.30 54.73 47.32
CA CYS A 196 29.51 54.76 46.10
C CYS A 196 30.34 54.19 44.93
N PRO A 197 29.91 53.11 44.25
CA PRO A 197 30.66 52.52 43.14
C PRO A 197 30.70 53.41 41.89
N TYR A 198 29.89 54.48 41.85
CA TYR A 198 29.78 55.35 40.67
C TYR A 198 30.61 56.63 40.77
N CYS A 199 30.71 57.25 41.95
CA CYS A 199 31.48 58.48 42.15
C CYS A 199 32.65 58.33 43.13
N GLY A 200 32.77 57.19 43.82
CA GLY A 200 33.82 56.95 44.80
C GLY A 200 33.64 57.66 46.14
N ALA A 201 32.54 58.41 46.32
CA ALA A 201 32.21 59.05 47.59
C ALA A 201 32.13 58.00 48.71
N GLU A 202 32.89 58.24 49.77
CA GLU A 202 32.87 57.46 50.99
C GLU A 202 31.73 58.00 51.85
N PHE A 203 30.85 57.12 52.31
CA PHE A 203 29.73 57.56 53.15
C PHE A 203 30.30 57.94 54.53
N GLU A 204 30.06 59.17 54.97
CA GLU A 204 30.44 59.59 56.31
C GLU A 204 29.62 58.75 57.30
N GLU A 205 30.32 58.02 58.18
CA GLU A 205 29.67 57.33 59.28
C GLU A 205 29.04 58.40 60.20
N GLU A 206 27.72 58.39 60.37
CA GLU A 206 27.03 59.36 61.22
C GLU A 206 27.63 59.32 62.63
N LEU A 207 28.32 60.39 63.02
CA LEU A 207 28.88 60.53 64.35
C LEU A 207 27.86 61.22 65.25
N VAL A 208 27.40 60.51 66.27
CA VAL A 208 26.50 61.03 67.30
C VAL A 208 27.30 61.44 68.53
N LYS A 209 26.79 62.42 69.27
CA LYS A 209 27.41 62.89 70.51
C LYS A 209 26.90 62.05 71.68
N CYS A 210 27.80 61.35 72.37
CA CYS A 210 27.49 60.60 73.59
C CYS A 210 26.91 61.53 74.65
N SER A 211 25.72 61.23 75.16
CA SER A 211 25.04 62.00 76.21
C SER A 211 25.86 62.08 77.50
N GLU A 212 26.59 61.01 77.85
CA GLU A 212 27.29 60.89 79.13
C GLU A 212 28.63 61.62 79.16
N CYS A 213 29.44 61.50 78.10
CA CYS A 213 30.80 62.06 78.09
C CYS A 213 31.05 63.09 76.99
N SER A 214 30.02 63.43 76.20
CA SER A 214 30.07 64.39 75.10
C SER A 214 31.07 64.06 73.98
N ALA A 215 31.58 62.83 73.93
CA ALA A 215 32.44 62.36 72.85
C ALA A 215 31.62 62.08 71.58
N PHE A 216 32.16 62.42 70.41
CA PHE A 216 31.61 61.99 69.14
C PHE A 216 31.97 60.53 68.88
N ILE A 217 30.96 59.71 68.58
CA ILE A 217 31.05 58.25 68.41
C ILE A 217 30.19 57.84 67.21
N PRO A 218 30.47 56.71 66.53
CA PRO A 218 29.63 56.26 65.43
C PRO A 218 28.23 55.88 65.93
N ALA A 219 27.18 56.24 65.18
CA ALA A 219 25.78 55.98 65.50
C ALA A 219 25.47 54.48 65.66
N SER A 220 26.29 53.61 65.04
CA SER A 220 26.18 52.16 65.10
C SER A 220 26.93 51.51 66.28
N ALA A 221 27.52 52.30 67.19
CA ALA A 221 28.21 51.74 68.35
C ALA A 221 27.23 51.35 69.46
N ASP A 222 27.23 50.08 69.88
CA ASP A 222 26.40 49.60 71.01
C ASP A 222 26.82 50.17 72.39
N LYS A 223 28.03 50.74 72.46
CA LYS A 223 28.57 51.34 73.69
C LYS A 223 29.59 52.43 73.39
N CYS A 224 29.69 53.43 74.26
CA CYS A 224 30.66 54.51 74.13
C CYS A 224 32.09 53.96 74.34
N PRO A 225 32.99 54.05 73.35
CA PRO A 225 34.38 53.62 73.53
C PRO A 225 35.17 54.52 74.48
N LYS A 226 34.68 55.73 74.78
CA LYS A 226 35.40 56.70 75.63
C LYS A 226 35.03 56.59 77.11
N CYS A 227 33.75 56.43 77.44
CA CYS A 227 33.30 56.34 78.84
C CYS A 227 32.64 55.01 79.22
N GLY A 228 32.40 54.12 78.26
CA GLY A 228 31.77 52.82 78.52
C GLY A 228 30.26 52.85 78.71
N ALA A 229 29.60 54.01 78.57
CA ALA A 229 28.14 54.10 78.62
C ALA A 229 27.50 53.21 77.53
N MET A 230 26.52 52.39 77.91
CA MET A 230 25.75 51.58 76.95
C MET A 230 24.61 52.43 76.40
N PHE A 231 24.33 52.29 75.11
CA PHE A 231 23.19 52.97 74.49
C PHE A 231 22.03 51.98 74.47
N GLU A 232 20.95 52.31 75.17
CA GLU A 232 19.69 51.58 75.01
C GLU A 232 19.07 52.01 73.67
N GLU A 233 18.55 51.04 72.91
CA GLU A 233 17.90 51.25 71.61
C GLU A 233 16.73 52.24 71.67
#